data_AF-A0A832U5X8-F1
#
_entry.id   AF-A0A832U5X8-F1
#
_cell.length_a   1.000
_cell.length_b   1.000
_cell.length_c   1.000
_cell.angle_alpha   90.00
_cell.angle_beta   90.00
_cell.angle_gamma   90.00
#
_symmetry.space_group_name_H-M   'P 1'
#
loop_
_entity.id
_entity.type
_entity.pdbx_description
1 polymer ?
#
loop_
_entity_poly.entity_id
_entity_poly.type
_entity_poly.pdbx_seq_one_letter_code
_entity_poly.pdbx_strand_id
1 'polypeptide(L)'
;MSGVGDYAKFATPEAFEIVAQNIRSVTNQAPNSDEQFANAVLRLVRQIPYVKSSVKYPVEAMVENSGDCDVLSLLAASIMKAGGLDVVLLHYKNLNPSHMNIGVYLPYKPIYRSWWTAPTSFEYKNKTYWMAECTSRGDWKVGDRPELLANVKPSFISLEGAEKSSPGRISSSLDNQLIPSSIDLTVSSDNSIVQSQERFLTFTGEISPIIENEIVTVYIGREGLPLETYESTTDKLGGYSFSWNFTQAGKYSIVTSWSGNSVYAGSDSQKLTVFAGTYEPIYDDYFSEAGGARASAAPFFGFYSQSPKNVLASNVSGAGVLLSGEFMVLSGNDTETAMVELTIPKVERVMYFPRTRGMIRVVISEEQIITQPVDNNQLGFILRQDGEEEYSASVSVLENKQLSQISSLLQESKASYINASDVAENNRWYKIEATLSRNWTSAKIFEMNNTLLKNIAAPESPDSTQMGILMGYPPNSILAFRNLKVSTLDASVQTSTPKQEQYQRGEFSWLGEGVAVSAFLAIGLVAFGYAKRQRKNIQTK
;
A
#
# COMPACT_ATOMS: atom_id res chain seq x y z
N MET A 1 18.61 -12.94 -5.83
CA MET A 1 18.20 -14.32 -5.50
C MET A 1 17.99 -14.38 -4.00
N SER A 2 16.73 -14.42 -3.57
CA SER A 2 16.35 -14.61 -2.18
C SER A 2 16.87 -15.96 -1.68
N GLY A 3 17.28 -16.03 -0.41
CA GLY A 3 17.73 -17.28 0.22
C GLY A 3 16.62 -18.33 0.23
N VAL A 4 17.00 -19.60 0.28
CA VAL A 4 16.08 -20.76 0.22
C VAL A 4 15.02 -20.74 1.32
N GLY A 5 15.32 -20.15 2.48
CA GLY A 5 14.37 -19.99 3.60
C GLY A 5 13.41 -18.81 3.46
N ASP A 6 13.53 -18.00 2.40
CA ASP A 6 12.76 -16.77 2.23
C ASP A 6 11.36 -17.01 1.66
N TYR A 7 11.10 -18.17 1.05
CA TYR A 7 9.78 -18.48 0.45
C TYR A 7 8.69 -18.71 1.50
N ALA A 8 9.04 -19.28 2.66
CA ALA A 8 8.06 -19.63 3.69
C ALA A 8 7.30 -18.40 4.22
N LYS A 9 7.92 -17.20 4.21
CA LYS A 9 7.29 -15.95 4.65
C LYS A 9 6.15 -15.49 3.73
N PHE A 10 6.10 -15.98 2.48
CA PHE A 10 5.06 -15.62 1.52
C PHE A 10 3.83 -16.50 1.63
N ALA A 11 3.91 -17.66 2.30
CA ALA A 11 2.72 -18.45 2.56
C ALA A 11 1.88 -17.74 3.64
N THR A 12 0.62 -17.43 3.32
CA THR A 12 -0.30 -16.67 4.19
C THR A 12 -1.62 -17.43 4.36
N PRO A 13 -1.65 -18.54 5.11
CA PRO A 13 -2.84 -19.40 5.23
C PRO A 13 -4.08 -18.67 5.75
N GLU A 14 -3.93 -17.78 6.74
CA GLU A 14 -5.08 -17.08 7.33
C GLU A 14 -5.88 -16.29 6.29
N ALA A 15 -5.21 -15.66 5.33
CA ALA A 15 -5.87 -14.90 4.27
C ALA A 15 -6.83 -15.76 3.43
N PHE A 16 -6.63 -17.09 3.38
CA PHE A 16 -7.39 -18.03 2.55
C PHE A 16 -8.32 -18.94 3.36
N GLU A 17 -8.56 -18.65 4.63
CA GLU A 17 -9.38 -19.49 5.51
C GLU A 17 -10.77 -19.76 4.91
N ILE A 18 -11.46 -18.73 4.41
CA ILE A 18 -12.79 -18.89 3.82
C ILE A 18 -12.77 -19.72 2.52
N VAL A 19 -11.73 -19.58 1.69
CA VAL A 19 -11.58 -20.39 0.47
C VAL A 19 -11.40 -21.85 0.86
N ALA A 20 -10.56 -22.12 1.86
CA ALA A 20 -10.36 -23.47 2.35
C ALA A 20 -11.62 -24.07 2.96
N GLN A 21 -12.36 -23.30 3.78
CA GLN A 21 -13.65 -23.71 4.35
C GLN A 21 -14.68 -24.03 3.26
N ASN A 22 -14.78 -23.21 2.22
CA ASN A 22 -15.65 -23.43 1.07
C ASN A 22 -15.29 -24.74 0.35
N ILE A 23 -14.02 -24.98 0.04
CA ILE A 23 -13.63 -26.24 -0.63
C ILE A 23 -13.84 -27.43 0.31
N ARG A 24 -13.60 -27.27 1.63
CA ARG A 24 -13.88 -28.30 2.64
C ARG A 24 -15.36 -28.63 2.73
N SER A 25 -16.27 -27.66 2.63
CA SER A 25 -17.72 -27.88 2.76
C SER A 25 -18.25 -28.84 1.69
N VAL A 26 -17.63 -28.86 0.50
CA VAL A 26 -18.00 -29.75 -0.60
C VAL A 26 -17.15 -31.03 -0.69
N THR A 27 -16.03 -31.12 0.03
CA THR A 27 -15.12 -32.30 0.00
C THR A 27 -15.12 -33.13 1.27
N ASN A 28 -15.61 -32.62 2.41
CA ASN A 28 -15.51 -33.27 3.72
C ASN A 28 -16.24 -34.62 3.81
N GLN A 29 -17.34 -34.82 3.08
CA GLN A 29 -18.10 -36.07 3.05
C GLN A 29 -17.54 -37.10 2.05
N ALA A 30 -16.56 -36.72 1.23
CA ALA A 30 -15.99 -37.63 0.24
C ALA A 30 -15.01 -38.63 0.90
N PRO A 31 -14.93 -39.88 0.41
CA PRO A 31 -13.89 -40.81 0.85
C PRO A 31 -12.49 -40.22 0.60
N ASN A 32 -11.60 -40.34 1.58
CA ASN A 32 -10.27 -39.70 1.56
C ASN A 32 -10.40 -38.18 1.36
N SER A 33 -11.21 -37.54 2.20
CA SER A 33 -11.59 -36.13 2.10
C SER A 33 -10.40 -35.17 2.07
N ASP A 34 -9.30 -35.48 2.75
CA ASP A 34 -8.06 -34.70 2.66
C ASP A 34 -7.41 -34.75 1.27
N GLU A 35 -7.36 -35.93 0.64
CA GLU A 35 -6.88 -36.05 -0.75
C GLU A 35 -7.82 -35.33 -1.72
N GLN A 36 -9.13 -35.41 -1.51
CA GLN A 36 -10.12 -34.71 -2.33
C GLN A 36 -10.03 -33.18 -2.17
N PHE A 37 -9.86 -32.69 -0.95
CA PHE A 37 -9.62 -31.29 -0.66
C PHE A 37 -8.34 -30.81 -1.36
N ALA A 38 -7.22 -31.52 -1.21
CA ALA A 38 -5.98 -31.18 -1.90
C ALA A 38 -6.14 -31.17 -3.43
N ASN A 39 -6.80 -32.18 -4.00
CA ASN A 39 -7.07 -32.24 -5.44
C ASN A 39 -7.98 -31.10 -5.94
N ALA A 40 -8.96 -30.67 -5.13
CA ALA A 40 -9.82 -29.55 -5.44
C ALA A 40 -9.04 -28.22 -5.41
N VAL A 41 -8.14 -28.03 -4.43
CA VAL A 41 -7.23 -26.87 -4.41
C VAL A 41 -6.33 -26.85 -5.65
N LEU A 42 -5.75 -27.99 -6.05
CA LEU A 42 -4.96 -28.07 -7.28
C LEU A 42 -5.76 -27.66 -8.52
N ARG A 43 -7.02 -28.08 -8.60
CA ARG A 43 -7.93 -27.68 -9.69
C ARG A 43 -8.24 -26.19 -9.68
N LEU A 44 -8.35 -25.58 -8.49
CA LEU A 44 -8.56 -24.14 -8.37
C LEU A 44 -7.34 -23.37 -8.87
N VAL A 45 -6.15 -23.64 -8.32
CA VAL A 45 -4.93 -22.85 -8.63
C VAL A 45 -4.50 -22.98 -10.09
N ARG A 46 -4.74 -24.13 -10.72
CA ARG A 46 -4.39 -24.36 -12.15
C ARG A 46 -5.29 -23.61 -13.13
N GLN A 47 -6.37 -22.98 -12.67
CA GLN A 47 -7.15 -22.07 -13.50
C GLN A 47 -6.44 -20.73 -13.71
N ILE A 48 -5.46 -20.39 -12.86
CA ILE A 48 -4.66 -19.18 -12.98
C ILE A 48 -3.61 -19.36 -14.08
N PRO A 49 -3.54 -18.47 -15.08
CA PRO A 49 -2.54 -18.50 -16.14
C PRO A 49 -1.10 -18.53 -15.62
N TYR A 50 -0.30 -19.43 -16.20
CA TYR A 50 1.14 -19.47 -15.95
C TYR A 50 1.84 -18.29 -16.63
N VAL A 51 2.37 -17.36 -15.85
CA VAL A 51 3.13 -16.20 -16.33
C VAL A 51 4.38 -16.06 -15.47
N LYS A 52 5.56 -16.06 -16.11
CA LYS A 52 6.83 -15.90 -15.40
C LYS A 52 6.86 -14.58 -14.63
N SER A 53 7.16 -14.63 -13.34
CA SER A 53 7.10 -13.46 -12.47
C SER A 53 8.18 -13.48 -11.40
N SER A 54 8.27 -12.40 -10.61
CA SER A 54 8.96 -12.46 -9.32
C SER A 54 8.03 -13.07 -8.28
N VAL A 55 8.60 -13.71 -7.26
CA VAL A 55 7.83 -14.18 -6.10
C VAL A 55 6.98 -13.05 -5.53
N LYS A 56 5.71 -13.35 -5.27
CA LYS A 56 4.69 -12.45 -4.75
C LYS A 56 3.81 -13.20 -3.76
N TYR A 57 3.06 -12.47 -2.95
CA TYR A 57 2.09 -13.05 -2.03
C TYR A 57 0.96 -13.75 -2.82
N PRO A 58 0.41 -14.85 -2.28
CA PRO A 58 -0.72 -15.56 -2.89
C PRO A 58 -1.91 -14.68 -3.28
N VAL A 59 -2.22 -13.63 -2.49
CA VAL A 59 -3.30 -12.70 -2.81
C VAL A 59 -3.03 -11.89 -4.09
N GLU A 60 -1.77 -11.52 -4.33
CA GLU A 60 -1.37 -10.81 -5.56
C GLU A 60 -1.54 -11.71 -6.78
N ALA A 61 -1.33 -13.03 -6.64
CA ALA A 61 -1.60 -14.00 -7.72
C ALA A 61 -3.08 -14.05 -8.11
N MET A 62 -3.99 -13.92 -7.13
CA MET A 62 -5.44 -13.86 -7.35
C MET A 62 -5.85 -12.55 -8.02
N VAL A 63 -5.33 -11.42 -7.53
CA VAL A 63 -5.64 -10.08 -8.06
C VAL A 63 -5.15 -9.92 -9.50
N GLU A 64 -3.90 -10.32 -9.77
CA GLU A 64 -3.31 -10.22 -11.10
C GLU A 64 -3.74 -11.35 -12.03
N ASN A 65 -4.44 -12.36 -11.52
CA ASN A 65 -4.82 -13.58 -12.22
C ASN A 65 -3.64 -14.18 -13.02
N SER A 66 -2.48 -14.28 -12.38
CA SER A 66 -1.26 -14.79 -13.00
C SER A 66 -0.21 -15.22 -11.97
N GLY A 67 0.64 -16.17 -12.33
CA GLY A 67 1.81 -16.54 -11.54
C GLY A 67 2.59 -17.70 -12.15
N ASP A 68 3.83 -17.88 -11.73
CA ASP A 68 4.68 -19.01 -12.10
C ASP A 68 4.78 -20.07 -10.99
N CYS A 69 5.73 -21.01 -11.12
CA CYS A 69 5.74 -22.24 -10.34
C CYS A 69 5.82 -22.04 -8.83
N ASP A 70 6.59 -21.05 -8.36
CA ASP A 70 6.68 -20.69 -6.95
C ASP A 70 5.42 -19.99 -6.46
N VAL A 71 4.90 -19.01 -7.19
CA VAL A 71 3.68 -18.27 -6.84
C VAL A 71 2.47 -19.20 -6.73
N LEU A 72 2.23 -20.06 -7.72
CA LEU A 72 1.11 -21.00 -7.69
C LEU A 72 1.26 -22.06 -6.61
N SER A 73 2.50 -22.47 -6.30
CA SER A 73 2.78 -23.36 -5.17
C SER A 73 2.51 -22.70 -3.82
N LEU A 74 2.87 -21.43 -3.66
CA LEU A 74 2.59 -20.65 -2.45
C LEU A 74 1.08 -20.45 -2.25
N LEU A 75 0.34 -20.20 -3.32
CA LEU A 75 -1.12 -20.12 -3.28
C LEU A 75 -1.76 -21.46 -2.86
N ALA A 76 -1.38 -22.55 -3.52
CA ALA A 76 -1.89 -23.88 -3.19
C ALA A 76 -1.54 -24.27 -1.74
N ALA A 77 -0.30 -24.03 -1.32
CA ALA A 77 0.14 -24.29 0.05
C ALA A 77 -0.64 -23.47 1.07
N SER A 78 -0.89 -22.18 0.80
CA SER A 78 -1.64 -21.31 1.71
C SER A 78 -3.07 -21.81 1.90
N ILE A 79 -3.78 -22.13 0.82
CA ILE A 79 -5.14 -22.68 0.90
C ILE A 79 -5.15 -24.06 1.59
N MET A 80 -4.20 -24.94 1.26
CA MET A 80 -4.16 -26.28 1.85
C MET A 80 -3.84 -26.26 3.34
N LYS A 81 -2.88 -25.41 3.78
CA LYS A 81 -2.60 -25.20 5.21
C LYS A 81 -3.79 -24.59 5.93
N ALA A 82 -4.47 -23.62 5.32
CA ALA A 82 -5.69 -23.02 5.88
C ALA A 82 -6.80 -24.07 6.07
N GLY A 83 -6.87 -25.08 5.20
CA GLY A 83 -7.78 -26.22 5.32
C GLY A 83 -7.29 -27.34 6.23
N GLY A 84 -6.24 -27.11 7.02
CA GLY A 84 -5.73 -28.05 8.02
C GLY A 84 -4.79 -29.14 7.51
N LEU A 85 -4.31 -29.05 6.27
CA LEU A 85 -3.30 -29.99 5.77
C LEU A 85 -1.88 -29.55 6.15
N ASP A 86 -1.01 -30.52 6.42
CA ASP A 86 0.43 -30.27 6.57
C ASP A 86 1.10 -30.29 5.20
N VAL A 87 1.78 -29.19 4.86
CA VAL A 87 2.29 -28.92 3.51
C VAL A 87 3.71 -28.36 3.60
N VAL A 88 4.56 -28.81 2.68
CA VAL A 88 5.92 -28.31 2.47
C VAL A 88 6.10 -27.85 1.03
N LEU A 89 7.00 -26.89 0.78
CA LEU A 89 7.41 -26.59 -0.59
C LEU A 89 8.52 -27.54 -1.03
N LEU A 90 8.46 -27.96 -2.28
CA LEU A 90 9.43 -28.81 -2.97
C LEU A 90 10.13 -27.96 -4.03
N HIS A 91 11.37 -27.56 -3.74
CA HIS A 91 12.15 -26.69 -4.63
C HIS A 91 13.22 -27.50 -5.39
N TYR A 92 13.04 -27.62 -6.71
CA TYR A 92 13.92 -28.33 -7.61
C TYR A 92 14.95 -27.38 -8.26
N LYS A 93 15.96 -26.99 -7.48
CA LYS A 93 17.01 -26.03 -7.90
C LYS A 93 17.91 -26.54 -9.02
N ASN A 94 18.08 -27.86 -9.11
CA ASN A 94 19.00 -28.49 -10.05
C ASN A 94 18.35 -28.79 -11.41
N LEU A 95 17.17 -28.23 -11.66
CA LEU A 95 16.53 -28.22 -12.97
C LEU A 95 16.85 -26.92 -13.70
N ASN A 96 16.82 -26.99 -15.04
CA ASN A 96 16.92 -25.82 -15.89
C ASN A 96 15.72 -25.80 -16.86
N PRO A 97 14.71 -24.93 -16.66
CA PRO A 97 14.61 -23.95 -15.56
C PRO A 97 14.36 -24.62 -14.20
N SER A 98 14.68 -23.92 -13.11
CA SER A 98 14.31 -24.36 -11.75
C SER A 98 12.79 -24.47 -11.62
N HIS A 99 12.32 -25.41 -10.81
CA HIS A 99 10.88 -25.63 -10.61
C HIS A 99 10.53 -25.63 -9.12
N MET A 100 9.32 -25.20 -8.79
CA MET A 100 8.77 -25.29 -7.44
C MET A 100 7.40 -25.95 -7.48
N ASN A 101 7.16 -26.78 -6.47
CA ASN A 101 5.90 -27.46 -6.27
C ASN A 101 5.62 -27.64 -4.77
N ILE A 102 4.57 -28.36 -4.39
CA ILE A 102 4.26 -28.69 -2.99
C ILE A 102 4.26 -30.19 -2.73
N GLY A 103 4.56 -30.56 -1.49
CA GLY A 103 4.37 -31.88 -0.92
C GLY A 103 3.28 -31.80 0.14
N VAL A 104 2.29 -32.69 0.06
CA VAL A 104 1.14 -32.73 0.97
C VAL A 104 1.22 -33.98 1.82
N TYR A 105 1.20 -33.83 3.14
CA TYR A 105 1.16 -34.97 4.04
C TYR A 105 -0.23 -35.62 4.00
N LEU A 106 -0.27 -36.91 3.70
CA LEU A 106 -1.44 -37.76 3.87
C LEU A 106 -1.00 -39.02 4.62
N PRO A 107 -1.74 -39.47 5.65
CA PRO A 107 -1.39 -40.66 6.42
C PRO A 107 -1.61 -41.97 5.63
N TYR A 108 -2.06 -41.87 4.39
CA TYR A 108 -2.32 -42.97 3.47
C TYR A 108 -1.79 -42.64 2.08
N LYS A 109 -1.70 -43.68 1.25
CA LYS A 109 -1.28 -43.57 -0.15
C LYS A 109 -2.42 -42.99 -1.00
N PRO A 110 -2.19 -41.94 -1.82
CA PRO A 110 -3.17 -41.37 -2.72
C PRO A 110 -3.78 -42.41 -3.65
N ILE A 111 -5.11 -42.37 -3.81
CA ILE A 111 -5.86 -43.34 -4.58
C ILE A 111 -6.50 -42.78 -5.86
N TYR A 112 -6.64 -41.46 -5.98
CA TYR A 112 -7.30 -40.81 -7.13
C TYR A 112 -6.33 -40.46 -8.26
N ARG A 113 -5.03 -40.75 -8.08
CA ARG A 113 -3.99 -40.54 -9.11
C ARG A 113 -4.24 -41.32 -10.40
N SER A 114 -3.50 -40.95 -11.44
CA SER A 114 -3.51 -41.66 -12.71
C SER A 114 -3.15 -43.14 -12.51
N TRP A 115 -3.96 -44.05 -13.03
CA TRP A 115 -3.85 -45.48 -12.71
C TRP A 115 -2.52 -46.10 -13.18
N TRP A 116 -1.90 -45.53 -14.21
CA TRP A 116 -0.64 -45.98 -14.81
C TRP A 116 0.64 -45.39 -14.19
N THR A 117 0.56 -44.47 -13.22
CA THR A 117 1.74 -43.82 -12.59
C THR A 117 1.91 -44.22 -11.13
N ALA A 118 3.03 -44.79 -10.71
CA ALA A 118 3.26 -44.97 -9.27
C ALA A 118 3.23 -43.61 -8.54
N PRO A 119 2.55 -43.49 -7.37
CA PRO A 119 2.45 -42.20 -6.71
C PRO A 119 3.82 -41.81 -6.17
N THR A 120 4.20 -40.54 -6.37
CA THR A 120 5.48 -40.00 -5.92
C THR A 120 5.35 -39.36 -4.55
N SER A 121 6.20 -39.78 -3.64
CA SER A 121 6.33 -39.20 -2.30
C SER A 121 7.78 -38.92 -1.93
N PHE A 122 7.95 -38.13 -0.89
CA PHE A 122 9.23 -37.85 -0.26
C PHE A 122 9.09 -37.88 1.26
N GLU A 123 10.07 -38.50 1.93
CA GLU A 123 10.14 -38.55 3.39
C GLU A 123 10.78 -37.27 3.94
N TYR A 124 10.11 -36.62 4.89
CA TYR A 124 10.63 -35.44 5.58
C TYR A 124 10.07 -35.39 7.02
N LYS A 125 10.96 -35.21 8.01
CA LYS A 125 10.59 -35.20 9.46
C LYS A 125 9.67 -36.37 9.87
N ASN A 126 9.98 -37.59 9.43
CA ASN A 126 9.19 -38.82 9.69
C ASN A 126 7.75 -38.80 9.15
N LYS A 127 7.48 -37.97 8.13
CA LYS A 127 6.21 -37.92 7.42
C LYS A 127 6.44 -38.13 5.92
N THR A 128 5.51 -38.86 5.31
CA THR A 128 5.45 -39.06 3.86
C THR A 128 4.66 -37.93 3.21
N TYR A 129 5.34 -37.06 2.46
CA TYR A 129 4.69 -35.99 1.68
C TYR A 129 4.51 -36.44 0.23
N TRP A 130 3.27 -36.42 -0.24
CA TRP A 130 2.92 -36.77 -1.61
C TRP A 130 3.02 -35.54 -2.51
N MET A 131 3.66 -35.70 -3.67
CA MET A 131 3.86 -34.63 -4.62
C MET A 131 2.53 -34.12 -5.18
N ALA A 132 2.35 -32.81 -5.31
CA ALA A 132 1.09 -32.23 -5.79
C ALA A 132 1.35 -31.06 -6.74
N GLU A 133 1.47 -31.34 -8.05
CA GLU A 133 1.85 -30.36 -9.09
C GLU A 133 0.93 -29.15 -9.26
N CYS A 134 1.40 -27.95 -8.95
CA CYS A 134 0.57 -26.75 -8.99
C CYS A 134 0.44 -26.11 -10.38
N THR A 135 1.32 -26.43 -11.33
CA THR A 135 1.43 -25.70 -12.62
C THR A 135 0.93 -26.47 -13.84
N SER A 136 0.66 -27.76 -13.71
CA SER A 136 0.28 -28.60 -14.85
C SER A 136 -1.11 -28.24 -15.38
N ARG A 137 -1.26 -28.15 -16.70
CA ARG A 137 -2.58 -28.05 -17.36
C ARG A 137 -3.33 -29.40 -17.42
N GLY A 138 -2.70 -30.50 -17.01
CA GLY A 138 -3.34 -31.81 -16.90
C GLY A 138 -4.13 -31.99 -15.60
N ASP A 139 -5.03 -32.97 -15.55
CA ASP A 139 -5.79 -33.32 -14.33
C ASP A 139 -4.96 -34.16 -13.33
N TRP A 140 -3.68 -33.82 -13.16
CA TRP A 140 -2.77 -34.51 -12.23
C TRP A 140 -3.28 -34.39 -10.81
N LYS A 141 -3.33 -35.50 -10.09
CA LYS A 141 -3.74 -35.54 -8.68
C LYS A 141 -2.54 -35.53 -7.77
N VAL A 142 -2.80 -35.42 -6.47
CA VAL A 142 -1.81 -35.73 -5.45
C VAL A 142 -1.21 -37.12 -5.72
N GLY A 143 0.12 -37.19 -5.74
CA GLY A 143 0.90 -38.36 -6.10
C GLY A 143 1.28 -38.45 -7.58
N ASP A 144 0.59 -37.77 -8.50
CA ASP A 144 1.01 -37.75 -9.90
C ASP A 144 2.31 -36.95 -10.08
N ARG A 145 3.17 -37.44 -10.98
CA ARG A 145 4.49 -36.87 -11.22
C ARG A 145 4.76 -36.66 -12.71
N PRO A 146 5.13 -35.44 -13.15
CA PRO A 146 5.72 -35.21 -14.48
C PRO A 146 6.99 -36.02 -14.68
N GLU A 147 7.17 -36.56 -15.89
CA GLU A 147 8.39 -37.29 -16.27
C GLU A 147 9.68 -36.48 -16.06
N LEU A 148 9.62 -35.17 -16.30
CA LEU A 148 10.75 -34.26 -16.07
C LEU A 148 11.23 -34.21 -14.61
N LEU A 149 10.36 -34.55 -13.65
CA LEU A 149 10.69 -34.59 -12.22
C LEU A 149 11.05 -36.00 -11.73
N ALA A 150 11.12 -37.00 -12.63
CA ALA A 150 11.24 -38.39 -12.24
C ALA A 150 12.55 -38.74 -11.50
N ASN A 151 13.63 -38.05 -11.86
CA ASN A 151 14.99 -38.36 -11.40
C ASN A 151 15.61 -37.22 -10.57
N VAL A 152 14.81 -36.23 -10.16
CA VAL A 152 15.30 -35.06 -9.43
C VAL A 152 14.73 -35.04 -8.02
N LYS A 153 15.61 -34.88 -7.03
CA LYS A 153 15.23 -34.72 -5.63
C LYS A 153 15.03 -33.24 -5.29
N PRO A 154 13.90 -32.85 -4.69
CA PRO A 154 13.67 -31.47 -4.28
C PRO A 154 14.43 -31.14 -2.98
N SER A 155 14.73 -29.85 -2.79
CA SER A 155 14.97 -29.28 -1.45
C SER A 155 13.64 -29.01 -0.77
N PHE A 156 13.52 -29.34 0.52
CA PHE A 156 12.33 -29.04 1.30
C PHE A 156 12.40 -27.65 1.92
N ILE A 157 11.29 -26.93 1.89
CA ILE A 157 11.09 -25.69 2.64
C ILE A 157 9.89 -25.91 3.55
N SER A 158 10.14 -25.94 4.85
CA SER A 158 9.07 -26.05 5.87
C SER A 158 8.23 -24.79 5.88
N LEU A 159 6.92 -24.96 6.05
CA LEU A 159 5.97 -23.87 6.27
C LEU A 159 5.55 -23.78 7.75
N GLU A 160 6.27 -24.45 8.64
CA GLU A 160 6.11 -24.31 10.09
C GLU A 160 6.36 -22.85 10.49
N GLY A 161 5.39 -22.23 11.19
CA GLY A 161 5.44 -20.81 11.52
C GLY A 161 5.02 -19.87 10.38
N ALA A 162 4.57 -20.40 9.23
CA ALA A 162 3.85 -19.61 8.23
C ALA A 162 2.40 -19.33 8.64
N GLU A 163 1.92 -19.89 9.76
CA GLU A 163 0.61 -19.55 10.35
C GLU A 163 0.58 -18.14 11.00
N LYS A 164 1.62 -17.31 10.80
CA LYS A 164 1.61 -15.92 11.28
C LYS A 164 0.42 -15.17 10.71
N SER A 165 -0.14 -14.27 11.52
CA SER A 165 -1.39 -13.62 11.22
C SER A 165 -1.33 -12.82 9.92
N SER A 166 -2.30 -13.05 9.04
CA SER A 166 -2.55 -12.16 7.92
C SER A 166 -3.63 -11.19 8.35
N PRO A 167 -3.35 -9.89 8.42
CA PRO A 167 -4.32 -8.91 8.90
C PRO A 167 -5.55 -8.77 7.98
N GLY A 168 -5.46 -9.24 6.73
CA GLY A 168 -6.54 -9.20 5.76
C GLY A 168 -6.96 -10.60 5.33
N ARG A 169 -8.27 -10.81 5.24
CA ARG A 169 -8.87 -12.03 4.68
C ARG A 169 -9.45 -11.72 3.31
N ILE A 170 -9.44 -12.70 2.42
CA ILE A 170 -10.21 -12.63 1.17
C ILE A 170 -11.62 -13.13 1.42
N SER A 171 -12.59 -12.68 0.64
CA SER A 171 -13.94 -13.27 0.58
C SER A 171 -14.02 -14.33 -0.53
N SER A 172 -14.91 -15.30 -0.35
CA SER A 172 -15.13 -16.37 -1.33
C SER A 172 -16.54 -16.94 -1.20
N SER A 173 -17.12 -17.32 -2.34
CA SER A 173 -18.38 -18.07 -2.41
C SER A 173 -18.31 -19.12 -3.51
N LEU A 174 -18.95 -20.27 -3.29
CA LEU A 174 -19.12 -21.32 -4.31
C LEU A 174 -20.44 -21.20 -5.07
N ASP A 175 -21.45 -20.60 -4.43
CA ASP A 175 -22.82 -20.65 -4.93
C ASP A 175 -23.13 -19.49 -5.87
N ASN A 176 -22.64 -18.29 -5.52
CA ASN A 176 -22.98 -17.06 -6.22
C ASN A 176 -21.76 -16.15 -6.37
N GLN A 177 -21.78 -15.32 -7.41
CA GLN A 177 -20.84 -14.21 -7.50
C GLN A 177 -21.08 -13.25 -6.33
N LEU A 178 -20.01 -12.90 -5.63
CA LEU A 178 -20.06 -11.96 -4.52
C LEU A 178 -20.51 -10.57 -5.00
N ILE A 179 -21.42 -9.96 -4.25
CA ILE A 179 -21.93 -8.62 -4.52
C ILE A 179 -20.86 -7.60 -4.06
N PRO A 180 -20.48 -6.60 -4.89
CA PRO A 180 -19.52 -5.58 -4.47
C PRO A 180 -19.98 -4.84 -3.20
N SER A 181 -19.03 -4.53 -2.31
CA SER A 181 -19.23 -3.67 -1.15
C SER A 181 -18.40 -2.39 -1.26
N SER A 182 -18.61 -1.48 -0.31
CA SER A 182 -17.71 -0.34 -0.09
C SER A 182 -17.49 -0.11 1.40
N ILE A 183 -16.36 0.50 1.74
CA ILE A 183 -16.05 1.02 3.06
C ILE A 183 -15.47 2.42 2.87
N ASP A 184 -15.88 3.38 3.70
CA ASP A 184 -15.28 4.71 3.72
C ASP A 184 -14.38 4.91 4.94
N LEU A 185 -13.66 6.03 4.98
CA LEU A 185 -12.72 6.36 6.04
C LEU A 185 -12.66 7.88 6.25
N THR A 186 -12.96 8.30 7.47
CA THR A 186 -12.79 9.65 7.96
C THR A 186 -11.91 9.63 9.22
N VAL A 187 -11.21 10.73 9.46
CA VAL A 187 -10.38 10.92 10.65
C VAL A 187 -10.83 12.17 11.39
N SER A 188 -10.79 12.11 12.71
CA SER A 188 -10.96 13.25 13.59
C SER A 188 -9.90 13.19 14.70
N SER A 189 -9.73 14.30 15.41
CA SER A 189 -8.87 14.36 16.59
C SER A 189 -9.64 15.00 17.74
N ASP A 190 -9.55 14.39 18.93
CA ASP A 190 -10.08 14.91 20.18
C ASP A 190 -8.91 15.29 21.11
N ASN A 191 -7.92 16.02 20.57
CA ASN A 191 -6.77 16.49 21.34
C ASN A 191 -7.14 17.69 22.23
N SER A 192 -8.23 17.55 22.99
CA SER A 192 -8.69 18.52 23.99
C SER A 192 -7.74 18.63 25.18
N ILE A 193 -6.76 17.72 25.32
CA ILE A 193 -5.77 17.71 26.41
C ILE A 193 -4.35 17.69 25.82
N VAL A 194 -3.76 18.87 25.65
CA VAL A 194 -2.37 19.05 25.13
C VAL A 194 -1.31 18.69 26.18
N GLN A 195 -1.69 18.33 27.42
CA GLN A 195 -0.75 18.10 28.52
C GLN A 195 -0.18 16.68 28.60
N SER A 196 -0.67 15.72 27.80
CA SER A 196 -0.20 14.33 27.81
C SER A 196 0.69 14.02 26.61
N GLN A 197 1.66 13.11 26.80
CA GLN A 197 2.38 12.46 25.68
C GLN A 197 1.43 11.63 24.78
N GLU A 198 0.19 11.43 25.20
CA GLU A 198 -0.84 10.70 24.47
C GLU A 198 -1.57 11.64 23.52
N ARG A 199 -1.55 11.32 22.23
CA ARG A 199 -2.26 12.04 21.17
C ARG A 199 -3.11 11.07 20.42
N PHE A 200 -4.40 11.35 20.33
CA PHE A 200 -5.36 10.41 19.76
C PHE A 200 -5.89 10.89 18.41
N LEU A 201 -5.91 9.95 17.47
CA LEU A 201 -6.68 10.05 16.24
C LEU A 201 -7.82 9.06 16.29
N THR A 202 -9.01 9.52 15.97
CA THR A 202 -10.18 8.65 15.84
C THR A 202 -10.47 8.46 14.37
N PHE A 203 -10.43 7.21 13.92
CA PHE A 203 -10.79 6.79 12.58
C PHE A 203 -12.22 6.24 12.61
N THR A 204 -13.07 6.76 11.74
CA THR A 204 -14.48 6.35 11.64
C THR A 204 -14.84 6.09 10.18
N GLY A 205 -15.90 5.34 9.96
CA GLY A 205 -16.47 5.09 8.65
C GLY A 205 -17.65 4.14 8.75
N GLU A 206 -18.21 3.79 7.61
CA GLU A 206 -19.35 2.90 7.44
C GLU A 206 -19.08 1.93 6.30
N ILE A 207 -19.56 0.69 6.44
CA ILE A 207 -19.62 -0.26 5.35
C ILE A 207 -20.97 -0.17 4.63
N SER A 208 -20.94 -0.43 3.32
CA SER A 208 -22.14 -0.63 2.50
C SER A 208 -22.07 -2.01 1.83
N PRO A 209 -23.08 -2.88 2.03
CA PRO A 209 -24.31 -2.61 2.77
C PRO A 209 -24.11 -2.59 4.29
N ILE A 210 -25.11 -2.05 4.99
CA ILE A 210 -25.14 -1.95 6.45
C ILE A 210 -25.27 -3.35 7.07
N ILE A 211 -24.24 -3.78 7.80
CA ILE A 211 -24.19 -5.05 8.52
C ILE A 211 -23.53 -4.82 9.89
N GLU A 212 -24.16 -5.34 10.96
CA GLU A 212 -23.68 -5.25 12.35
C GLU A 212 -22.69 -6.38 12.67
N ASN A 213 -21.74 -6.12 13.57
CA ASN A 213 -20.76 -7.08 14.08
C ASN A 213 -19.79 -7.64 13.02
N GLU A 214 -19.56 -6.91 11.94
CA GLU A 214 -18.50 -7.22 10.98
C GLU A 214 -17.16 -6.66 11.47
N ILE A 215 -16.07 -7.38 11.19
CA ILE A 215 -14.72 -6.96 11.56
C ILE A 215 -14.15 -6.05 10.48
N VAL A 216 -13.74 -4.85 10.88
CA VAL A 216 -13.00 -3.90 10.05
C VAL A 216 -11.55 -3.87 10.51
N THR A 217 -10.63 -4.17 9.60
CA THR A 217 -9.18 -4.08 9.85
C THR A 217 -8.70 -2.66 9.54
N VAL A 218 -7.98 -2.04 10.47
CA VAL A 218 -7.29 -0.76 10.29
C VAL A 218 -5.80 -1.01 10.09
N TYR A 219 -5.28 -0.56 8.95
CA TYR A 219 -3.86 -0.63 8.61
C TYR A 219 -3.19 0.72 8.82
N ILE A 220 -2.12 0.76 9.59
CA ILE A 220 -1.32 1.96 9.82
C ILE A 220 0.13 1.68 9.40
N GLY A 221 0.53 2.28 8.28
CA GLY A 221 1.85 2.12 7.69
C GLY A 221 2.74 3.34 7.92
N ARG A 222 4.01 3.08 8.20
CA ARG A 222 5.08 4.09 8.26
C ARG A 222 6.24 3.66 7.37
N GLU A 223 6.90 4.64 6.77
CA GLU A 223 8.01 4.37 5.87
C GLU A 223 9.16 3.65 6.61
N GLY A 224 9.62 2.52 6.06
CA GLY A 224 10.70 1.73 6.63
C GLY A 224 10.35 0.89 7.86
N LEU A 225 9.10 0.91 8.34
CA LEU A 225 8.63 0.13 9.48
C LEU A 225 7.59 -0.93 9.07
N PRO A 226 7.45 -2.02 9.84
CA PRO A 226 6.37 -2.99 9.64
C PRO A 226 4.99 -2.33 9.70
N LEU A 227 4.05 -2.87 8.93
CA LEU A 227 2.66 -2.43 8.94
C LEU A 227 2.01 -2.79 10.28
N GLU A 228 1.41 -1.82 10.95
CA GLU A 228 0.62 -2.03 12.17
C GLU A 228 -0.85 -2.29 11.79
N THR A 229 -1.50 -3.21 12.52
CA THR A 229 -2.84 -3.70 12.18
C THR A 229 -3.70 -3.77 13.42
N TYR A 230 -4.90 -3.22 13.34
CA TYR A 230 -5.88 -3.17 14.42
C TYR A 230 -7.24 -3.63 13.91
N GLU A 231 -8.14 -3.98 14.83
CA GLU A 231 -9.50 -4.39 14.50
C GLU A 231 -10.51 -3.46 15.19
N SER A 232 -11.61 -3.20 14.50
CA SER A 232 -12.82 -2.59 15.03
C SER A 232 -14.03 -3.39 14.55
N THR A 233 -15.19 -3.20 15.17
CA THR A 233 -16.42 -3.89 14.82
C THR A 233 -17.50 -2.90 14.40
N THR A 234 -18.29 -3.25 13.39
CA THR A 234 -19.41 -2.42 12.95
C THR A 234 -20.58 -2.45 13.93
N ASP A 235 -21.25 -1.31 14.08
CA ASP A 235 -22.48 -1.16 14.84
C ASP A 235 -23.73 -1.51 14.01
N LYS A 236 -24.92 -1.27 14.57
CA LYS A 236 -26.22 -1.55 13.92
C LYS A 236 -26.47 -0.78 12.63
N LEU A 237 -25.74 0.31 12.43
CA LEU A 237 -25.81 1.15 11.24
C LEU A 237 -24.65 0.85 10.28
N GLY A 238 -23.82 -0.16 10.56
CA GLY A 238 -22.66 -0.52 9.75
C GLY A 238 -21.47 0.41 9.99
N GLY A 239 -21.56 1.31 10.97
CA GLY A 239 -20.52 2.25 11.32
C GLY A 239 -19.46 1.61 12.21
N TYR A 240 -18.19 1.97 12.02
CA TYR A 240 -17.08 1.56 12.87
C TYR A 240 -16.33 2.77 13.41
N SER A 241 -15.64 2.58 14.54
CA SER A 241 -14.81 3.61 15.17
C SER A 241 -13.58 2.98 15.82
N PHE A 242 -12.42 3.60 15.63
CA PHE A 242 -11.15 3.15 16.20
C PHE A 242 -10.32 4.36 16.65
N SER A 243 -9.90 4.37 17.91
CA SER A 243 -9.04 5.42 18.46
C SER A 243 -7.61 4.90 18.58
N TRP A 244 -6.68 5.66 18.03
CA TRP A 244 -5.26 5.31 17.94
C TRP A 244 -4.40 6.36 18.63
N ASN A 245 -3.60 5.92 19.60
CA ASN A 245 -2.61 6.75 20.27
C ASN A 245 -1.28 6.69 19.51
N PHE A 246 -0.87 7.82 18.94
CA PHE A 246 0.42 7.91 18.24
C PHE A 246 1.43 8.68 19.08
N THR A 247 2.62 8.10 19.23
CA THR A 247 3.67 8.63 20.13
C THR A 247 4.80 9.34 19.40
N GLN A 248 4.80 9.30 18.07
CA GLN A 248 5.89 9.82 17.26
C GLN A 248 5.36 10.75 16.17
N ALA A 249 6.15 11.75 15.84
CA ALA A 249 5.91 12.58 14.66
C ALA A 249 6.16 11.80 13.36
N GLY A 250 5.66 12.34 12.26
CA GLY A 250 5.99 11.89 10.91
C GLY A 250 4.78 11.59 10.04
N LYS A 251 5.05 10.88 8.95
CA LYS A 251 4.08 10.51 7.92
C LYS A 251 3.53 9.12 8.17
N TYR A 252 2.21 9.01 8.14
CA TYR A 252 1.45 7.78 8.32
C TYR A 252 0.53 7.56 7.12
N SER A 253 0.37 6.30 6.73
CA SER A 253 -0.57 5.85 5.71
C SER A 253 -1.63 4.99 6.40
N ILE A 254 -2.89 5.38 6.30
CA ILE A 254 -4.01 4.69 6.94
C ILE A 254 -4.97 4.19 5.86
N VAL A 255 -5.39 2.94 5.99
CA VAL A 255 -6.42 2.29 5.17
C VAL A 255 -7.29 1.45 6.11
N THR A 256 -8.60 1.44 5.89
CA THR A 256 -9.49 0.48 6.53
C THR A 256 -9.99 -0.52 5.50
N SER A 257 -10.21 -1.76 5.92
CA SER A 257 -10.63 -2.84 5.04
C SER A 257 -11.70 -3.67 5.73
N TRP A 258 -12.72 -4.03 4.96
CA TRP A 258 -13.66 -5.07 5.33
C TRP A 258 -13.48 -6.23 4.37
N SER A 259 -13.19 -7.43 4.90
CA SER A 259 -12.93 -8.62 4.08
C SER A 259 -14.15 -9.13 3.30
N GLY A 260 -15.33 -8.59 3.59
CA GLY A 260 -16.60 -9.09 3.06
C GLY A 260 -17.04 -10.34 3.78
N ASN A 261 -18.02 -11.04 3.22
CA ASN A 261 -18.56 -12.27 3.77
C ASN A 261 -18.98 -13.24 2.65
N SER A 262 -19.84 -14.22 2.95
CA SER A 262 -20.30 -15.20 1.96
C SER A 262 -21.20 -14.61 0.86
N VAL A 263 -21.70 -13.39 1.06
CA VAL A 263 -22.60 -12.67 0.14
C VAL A 263 -21.89 -11.50 -0.53
N TYR A 264 -21.12 -10.73 0.22
CA TYR A 264 -20.47 -9.50 -0.24
C TYR A 264 -18.96 -9.66 -0.39
N ALA A 265 -18.41 -9.11 -1.47
CA ALA A 265 -16.98 -9.03 -1.69
C ALA A 265 -16.36 -8.06 -0.68
N GLY A 266 -15.08 -8.26 -0.35
CA GLY A 266 -14.33 -7.33 0.48
C GLY A 266 -14.06 -6.02 -0.24
N SER A 267 -13.82 -4.96 0.53
CA SER A 267 -13.46 -3.64 0.01
C SER A 267 -12.47 -2.94 0.94
N ASP A 268 -11.66 -2.07 0.34
CA ASP A 268 -10.72 -1.20 1.03
C ASP A 268 -11.16 0.26 0.88
N SER A 269 -10.90 1.06 1.91
CA SER A 269 -11.15 2.50 1.88
C SER A 269 -10.13 3.18 0.97
N GLN A 270 -10.37 4.46 0.67
CA GLN A 270 -9.29 5.32 0.18
C GLN A 270 -8.12 5.34 1.17
N LYS A 271 -6.91 5.53 0.63
CA LYS A 271 -5.72 5.76 1.42
C LYS A 271 -5.71 7.17 2.00
N LEU A 272 -5.70 7.26 3.31
CA LEU A 272 -5.52 8.48 4.06
C LEU A 272 -4.04 8.65 4.41
N THR A 273 -3.45 9.80 4.10
CA THR A 273 -2.10 10.14 4.52
C THR A 273 -2.17 11.16 5.63
N VAL A 274 -1.60 10.85 6.79
CA VAL A 274 -1.59 11.76 7.94
C VAL A 274 -0.17 12.21 8.21
N PHE A 275 0.01 13.52 8.40
CA PHE A 275 1.24 14.11 8.90
C PHE A 275 1.01 14.59 10.32
N ALA A 276 1.70 13.96 11.27
CA ALA A 276 1.69 14.38 12.67
C ALA A 276 2.95 15.20 12.96
N GLY A 277 2.78 16.48 13.32
CA GLY A 277 3.89 17.33 13.77
C GLY A 277 4.52 16.84 15.08
N THR A 278 5.74 17.28 15.36
CA THR A 278 6.43 17.05 16.64
C THR A 278 5.64 17.67 17.78
N TYR A 279 5.44 16.90 18.85
CA TYR A 279 4.91 17.44 20.10
C TYR A 279 6.00 18.31 20.73
N GLU A 280 5.82 19.63 20.71
CA GLU A 280 6.62 20.53 21.53
C GLU A 280 5.83 20.78 22.81
N PRO A 281 6.24 20.21 23.96
CA PRO A 281 5.63 20.59 25.23
C PRO A 281 5.82 22.09 25.39
N ILE A 282 4.70 22.80 25.59
CA ILE A 282 4.75 24.20 26.00
C ILE A 282 5.46 24.20 27.36
N TYR A 283 6.75 24.51 27.36
CA TYR A 283 7.45 24.82 28.58
C TYR A 283 6.92 26.17 29.04
N ASP A 284 5.93 26.13 29.93
CA ASP A 284 5.54 27.29 30.72
C ASP A 284 6.81 27.88 31.35
N ASP A 285 6.91 29.19 31.30
CA ASP A 285 8.09 30.06 31.44
C ASP A 285 8.75 30.06 32.85
N TYR A 286 8.91 28.89 33.45
CA TYR A 286 9.49 28.65 34.77
C TYR A 286 11.01 28.86 34.83
N PHE A 287 11.63 29.37 33.76
CA PHE A 287 13.07 29.66 33.71
C PHE A 287 13.40 31.16 33.79
N SER A 288 12.43 32.04 34.02
CA SER A 288 12.68 33.49 34.08
C SER A 288 13.34 34.01 35.38
N GLU A 289 13.55 33.20 36.43
CA GLU A 289 14.14 33.73 37.69
C GLU A 289 15.42 33.07 38.21
N ALA A 290 15.92 31.97 37.64
CA ALA A 290 17.17 31.37 38.11
C ALA A 290 18.38 31.88 37.29
N GLY A 291 18.87 33.08 37.65
CA GLY A 291 20.13 33.61 37.15
C GLY A 291 21.31 32.68 37.51
N GLY A 292 21.72 31.81 36.58
CA GLY A 292 22.95 31.05 36.71
C GLY A 292 23.01 29.78 35.86
N ALA A 293 23.96 29.76 34.92
CA ALA A 293 24.40 28.60 34.13
C ALA A 293 23.46 28.11 33.01
N ARG A 294 23.66 28.68 31.81
CA ARG A 294 23.31 28.06 30.52
C ARG A 294 24.16 26.80 30.31
N ALA A 295 23.74 25.66 30.85
CA ALA A 295 24.36 24.37 30.59
C ALA A 295 23.33 23.36 30.07
N SER A 296 23.55 22.95 28.81
CA SER A 296 23.14 21.66 28.20
C SER A 296 21.64 21.30 28.09
N ALA A 297 20.83 22.10 27.39
CA ALA A 297 19.61 21.59 26.73
C ALA A 297 19.88 21.06 25.29
N ALA A 298 21.12 21.17 24.81
CA ALA A 298 21.52 20.83 23.44
C ALA A 298 21.33 19.35 23.00
N PRO A 299 21.36 18.31 23.86
CA PRO A 299 21.25 16.93 23.35
C PRO A 299 19.80 16.48 23.08
N PHE A 300 18.78 17.23 23.51
CA PHE A 300 17.37 16.87 23.24
C PHE A 300 16.88 17.28 21.85
N PHE A 301 17.51 18.27 21.20
CA PHE A 301 17.02 18.78 19.91
C PHE A 301 17.37 17.89 18.69
N GLY A 302 18.30 16.94 18.84
CA GLY A 302 18.80 16.10 17.74
C GLY A 302 17.80 15.07 17.19
N PHE A 303 16.71 14.78 17.90
CA PHE A 303 15.71 13.79 17.50
C PHE A 303 14.51 14.39 16.72
N TYR A 304 14.36 15.72 16.66
CA TYR A 304 13.18 16.37 16.07
C TYR A 304 13.27 16.64 14.55
N SER A 305 14.42 16.42 13.92
CA SER A 305 14.65 16.85 12.52
C SER A 305 14.54 15.76 11.45
N GLN A 306 14.14 14.54 11.80
CA GLN A 306 14.06 13.40 10.87
C GLN A 306 12.65 13.11 10.32
N SER A 307 11.66 13.98 10.54
CA SER A 307 10.33 13.79 9.95
C SER A 307 10.42 13.77 8.42
N PRO A 308 9.76 12.81 7.72
CA PRO A 308 9.70 12.77 6.27
C PRO A 308 9.18 14.10 5.73
N LYS A 309 10.03 14.84 5.02
CA LYS A 309 9.77 16.22 4.60
C LYS A 309 8.69 16.32 3.53
N ASN A 310 8.54 15.27 2.72
CA ASN A 310 7.65 15.24 1.56
C ASN A 310 6.50 14.22 1.74
N VAL A 311 5.27 14.72 1.73
CA VAL A 311 4.05 13.92 1.63
C VAL A 311 3.93 13.34 0.22
N LEU A 312 4.20 14.15 -0.79
CA LEU A 312 4.20 13.76 -2.20
C LEU A 312 5.32 14.50 -2.94
N ALA A 313 5.97 13.83 -3.88
CA ALA A 313 6.92 14.44 -4.82
C ALA A 313 6.83 13.68 -6.15
N SER A 314 6.65 14.40 -7.24
CA SER A 314 6.53 13.82 -8.58
C SER A 314 7.16 14.77 -9.60
N ASN A 315 7.84 14.19 -10.58
CA ASN A 315 8.32 14.90 -11.76
C ASN A 315 7.50 14.40 -12.94
N VAL A 316 7.01 15.32 -13.76
CA VAL A 316 6.20 15.02 -14.94
C VAL A 316 6.70 15.84 -16.13
N SER A 317 6.53 15.28 -17.32
CA SER A 317 6.89 15.94 -18.57
C SER A 317 5.62 16.18 -19.41
N GLY A 318 5.49 17.37 -20.01
CA GLY A 318 4.34 17.75 -20.84
C GLY A 318 4.18 19.27 -20.97
N ALA A 319 3.03 19.77 -21.42
CA ALA A 319 2.73 21.20 -21.51
C ALA A 319 2.42 21.84 -20.15
N GLY A 320 2.26 21.04 -19.10
CA GLY A 320 2.06 21.52 -17.74
C GLY A 320 1.68 20.40 -16.78
N VAL A 321 1.48 20.78 -15.53
CA VAL A 321 1.18 19.90 -14.40
C VAL A 321 -0.06 20.37 -13.65
N LEU A 322 -0.87 19.42 -13.23
CA LEU A 322 -2.00 19.58 -12.33
C LEU A 322 -1.73 18.75 -11.06
N LEU A 323 -1.74 19.40 -9.91
CA LEU A 323 -1.79 18.80 -8.59
C LEU A 323 -3.20 18.98 -8.05
N SER A 324 -3.85 17.89 -7.65
CA SER A 324 -5.19 17.91 -7.06
C SER A 324 -5.27 16.98 -5.86
N GLY A 325 -6.23 17.23 -4.99
CA GLY A 325 -6.57 16.32 -3.90
C GLY A 325 -7.37 16.99 -2.80
N GLU A 326 -7.43 16.33 -1.67
CA GLU A 326 -8.19 16.78 -0.51
C GLU A 326 -7.28 16.86 0.71
N PHE A 327 -7.49 17.89 1.52
CA PHE A 327 -6.79 18.08 2.78
C PHE A 327 -7.75 18.47 3.90
N MET A 328 -7.32 18.21 5.14
CA MET A 328 -7.98 18.67 6.36
C MET A 328 -6.92 18.99 7.41
N VAL A 329 -7.14 20.06 8.16
CA VAL A 329 -6.36 20.40 9.35
C VAL A 329 -7.13 19.89 10.57
N LEU A 330 -6.53 18.98 11.32
CA LEU A 330 -7.04 18.50 12.60
C LEU A 330 -6.30 19.29 13.69
N SER A 331 -6.96 20.23 14.34
CA SER A 331 -6.34 21.04 15.41
C SER A 331 -6.27 20.27 16.73
N GLY A 332 -5.15 20.44 17.45
CA GLY A 332 -5.19 20.47 18.92
C GLY A 332 -5.63 21.86 19.34
N ASN A 333 -6.34 21.99 20.47
CA ASN A 333 -7.00 23.22 20.97
C ASN A 333 -6.47 24.56 20.43
N ASP A 334 -7.41 25.46 20.11
CA ASP A 334 -7.20 26.87 19.76
C ASP A 334 -6.46 27.63 20.88
N THR A 335 -5.19 27.35 21.10
CA THR A 335 -4.30 28.36 21.65
C THR A 335 -4.03 29.29 20.49
N GLU A 336 -4.76 30.40 20.43
CA GLU A 336 -4.38 31.55 19.61
C GLU A 336 -2.86 31.66 19.70
N THR A 337 -2.18 31.57 18.56
CA THR A 337 -0.74 31.85 18.50
C THR A 337 -0.58 33.28 18.97
N ALA A 338 -0.25 33.45 20.25
CA ALA A 338 -0.09 34.76 20.84
C ALA A 338 0.94 35.51 20.01
N MET A 339 0.53 36.63 19.42
CA MET A 339 1.45 37.51 18.72
C MET A 339 2.48 37.98 19.75
N VAL A 340 3.75 37.63 19.56
CA VAL A 340 4.82 38.08 20.45
C VAL A 340 5.26 39.45 19.96
N GLU A 341 4.92 40.47 20.72
CA GLU A 341 5.37 41.83 20.48
C GLU A 341 6.83 41.96 20.97
N LEU A 342 7.79 41.89 20.04
CA LEU A 342 9.21 42.00 20.37
C LEU A 342 9.61 43.48 20.31
N THR A 343 9.86 44.08 21.47
CA THR A 343 10.43 45.43 21.55
C THR A 343 11.95 45.34 21.57
N ILE A 344 12.62 45.81 20.52
CA ILE A 344 14.08 45.92 20.51
C ILE A 344 14.44 47.18 21.31
N PRO A 345 15.09 47.05 22.49
CA PRO A 345 15.41 48.22 23.30
C PRO A 345 16.45 49.09 22.57
N LYS A 346 16.35 50.40 22.74
CA LYS A 346 17.34 51.35 22.20
C LYS A 346 18.75 50.99 22.67
N VAL A 347 19.64 50.65 21.74
CA VAL A 347 21.05 50.38 22.05
C VAL A 347 21.94 51.45 21.42
N GLU A 348 22.68 52.18 22.26
CA GLU A 348 23.76 53.06 21.82
C GLU A 348 25.10 52.34 21.94
N ARG A 349 25.83 52.20 20.82
CA ARG A 349 27.22 51.71 20.84
C ARG A 349 28.17 52.77 20.32
N VAL A 350 29.22 53.00 21.09
CA VAL A 350 30.34 53.86 20.69
C VAL A 350 31.49 52.96 20.25
N MET A 351 31.85 53.03 18.98
CA MET A 351 32.99 52.29 18.44
C MET A 351 34.19 53.23 18.33
N TYR A 352 35.32 52.77 18.88
CA TYR A 352 36.59 53.46 18.85
C TYR A 352 37.49 52.81 17.80
N PHE A 353 37.93 53.59 16.81
CA PHE A 353 38.87 53.10 15.81
C PHE A 353 40.30 53.22 16.34
N PRO A 354 41.13 52.16 16.33
CA PRO A 354 42.44 52.17 16.97
C PRO A 354 43.46 53.15 16.36
N ARG A 355 43.20 53.70 15.16
CA ARG A 355 44.18 54.49 14.39
C ARG A 355 43.69 55.86 13.94
N THR A 356 42.42 56.17 14.11
CA THR A 356 41.85 57.49 13.88
C THR A 356 41.17 57.92 15.17
N ARG A 357 41.42 59.13 15.68
CA ARG A 357 40.71 59.67 16.87
C ARG A 357 39.21 59.94 16.60
N GLY A 358 38.61 59.24 15.65
CA GLY A 358 37.20 59.30 15.32
C GLY A 358 36.43 58.31 16.18
N MET A 359 35.36 58.80 16.80
CA MET A 359 34.34 57.97 17.44
C MET A 359 33.16 57.89 16.47
N ILE A 360 32.64 56.69 16.22
CA ILE A 360 31.33 56.56 15.57
C ILE A 360 30.34 56.14 16.65
N ARG A 361 29.34 56.98 16.87
CA ARG A 361 28.19 56.70 17.73
C ARG A 361 27.11 56.10 16.84
N VAL A 362 26.86 54.81 16.98
CA VAL A 362 25.75 54.13 16.31
C VAL A 362 24.60 54.09 17.30
N VAL A 363 23.52 54.81 16.98
CA VAL A 363 22.27 54.78 17.72
C VAL A 363 21.31 53.90 16.94
N ILE A 364 20.94 52.76 17.51
CA ILE A 364 19.87 51.92 16.99
C ILE A 364 18.60 52.34 17.74
N SER A 365 17.63 52.89 17.01
CA SER A 365 16.35 53.33 17.58
C SER A 365 15.54 52.15 18.11
N GLU A 366 14.66 52.42 19.07
CA GLU A 366 13.67 51.44 19.54
C GLU A 366 12.71 51.12 18.39
N GLU A 367 12.55 49.84 18.10
CA GLU A 367 11.68 49.35 17.02
C GLU A 367 10.77 48.26 17.60
N GLN A 368 9.46 48.46 17.43
CA GLN A 368 8.46 47.43 17.73
C GLN A 368 8.31 46.56 16.49
N ILE A 369 8.72 45.30 16.60
CA ILE A 369 8.49 44.33 15.54
C ILE A 369 7.40 43.39 16.06
N ILE A 370 6.25 43.39 15.38
CA ILE A 370 5.28 42.32 15.52
C ILE A 370 5.89 41.12 14.81
N THR A 371 6.54 40.24 15.56
CA THR A 371 7.00 38.97 15.05
C THR A 371 5.91 37.94 15.28
N GLN A 372 5.31 37.42 14.21
CA GLN A 372 4.67 36.11 14.31
C GLN A 372 5.75 35.12 14.78
N PRO A 373 5.47 34.21 15.73
CA PRO A 373 6.39 33.11 15.99
C PRO A 373 6.65 32.40 14.65
N VAL A 374 7.90 32.48 14.19
CA VAL A 374 8.38 31.99 12.88
C VAL A 374 8.54 30.48 12.90
N ASP A 375 7.72 29.79 13.70
CA ASP A 375 7.89 28.36 13.93
C ASP A 375 7.24 27.58 12.79
N ASN A 376 8.03 27.43 11.71
CA ASN A 376 8.25 26.30 10.79
C ASN A 376 7.10 25.36 10.38
N ASN A 377 5.85 25.66 10.70
CA ASN A 377 4.70 24.79 10.45
C ASN A 377 3.93 25.31 9.24
N GLN A 378 4.64 25.44 8.11
CA GLN A 378 4.01 25.73 6.84
C GLN A 378 4.04 24.48 5.97
N LEU A 379 2.88 24.10 5.47
CA LEU A 379 2.73 23.09 4.42
C LEU A 379 2.68 23.82 3.08
N GLY A 380 3.49 23.36 2.13
CA GLY A 380 3.49 23.83 0.76
C GLY A 380 3.00 22.76 -0.21
N PHE A 381 2.00 23.09 -1.02
CA PHE A 381 1.74 22.44 -2.30
C PHE A 381 2.48 23.24 -3.36
N ILE A 382 3.62 22.74 -3.83
CA ILE A 382 4.54 23.48 -4.71
C ILE A 382 4.57 22.81 -6.07
N LEU A 383 4.35 23.61 -7.11
CA LEU A 383 4.55 23.25 -8.51
C LEU A 383 5.70 24.08 -9.04
N ARG A 384 6.64 23.47 -9.75
CA ARG A 384 7.79 24.16 -10.35
C ARG A 384 7.99 23.73 -11.79
N GLN A 385 8.39 24.67 -12.63
CA GLN A 385 8.87 24.40 -13.97
C GLN A 385 10.40 24.25 -13.91
N ASP A 386 10.88 23.04 -14.15
CA ASP A 386 12.29 22.66 -14.07
C ASP A 386 13.01 22.80 -15.42
N GLY A 387 12.24 22.77 -16.51
CA GLY A 387 12.71 22.92 -17.89
C GLY A 387 11.58 23.34 -18.82
N GLU A 388 11.83 23.35 -20.13
CA GLU A 388 10.82 23.79 -21.11
C GLU A 388 9.52 22.96 -21.04
N GLU A 389 9.61 21.66 -20.77
CA GLU A 389 8.47 20.74 -20.65
C GLU A 389 8.61 19.83 -19.43
N GLU A 390 9.46 20.20 -18.48
CA GLU A 390 9.69 19.45 -17.26
C GLU A 390 9.12 20.22 -16.08
N TYR A 391 8.27 19.55 -15.32
CA TYR A 391 7.61 20.12 -14.15
C TYR A 391 7.75 19.19 -12.96
N SER A 392 7.83 19.76 -11.78
CA SER A 392 7.73 19.03 -10.51
C SER A 392 6.53 19.51 -9.71
N ALA A 393 5.94 18.59 -8.95
CA ALA A 393 4.89 18.85 -7.99
C ALA A 393 5.22 18.16 -6.67
N SER A 394 5.16 18.90 -5.57
CA SER A 394 5.41 18.37 -4.24
C SER A 394 4.42 18.89 -3.20
N VAL A 395 4.15 18.05 -2.21
CA VAL A 395 3.43 18.43 -0.99
C VAL A 395 4.39 18.17 0.16
N SER A 396 4.80 19.21 0.88
CA SER A 396 5.88 19.11 1.86
C SER A 396 5.73 20.10 3.00
N VAL A 397 6.23 19.73 4.18
CA VAL A 397 6.45 20.69 5.26
C VAL A 397 7.67 21.53 4.92
N LEU A 398 7.55 22.84 5.04
CA LEU A 398 8.52 23.82 4.61
C LEU A 398 9.40 24.27 5.77
N GLU A 399 10.70 24.20 5.56
CA GLU A 399 11.69 24.76 6.48
C GLU A 399 11.84 26.27 6.30
N ASN A 400 12.30 26.97 7.34
CA ASN A 400 12.68 28.40 7.29
C ASN A 400 13.56 28.77 6.08
N LYS A 401 14.46 27.87 5.65
CA LYS A 401 15.27 28.09 4.45
C LYS A 401 14.45 28.06 3.17
N GLN A 402 13.48 27.16 3.06
CA GLN A 402 12.59 27.07 1.90
C GLN A 402 11.62 28.26 1.89
N LEU A 403 11.13 28.66 3.07
CA LEU A 403 10.29 29.86 3.22
C LEU A 403 11.03 31.13 2.79
N SER A 404 12.29 31.30 3.18
CA SER A 404 13.07 32.47 2.74
C SER A 404 13.33 32.47 1.23
N GLN A 405 13.55 31.30 0.62
CA GLN A 405 13.62 31.17 -0.85
C GLN A 405 12.31 31.55 -1.53
N ILE A 406 11.18 31.08 -0.99
CA ILE A 406 9.84 31.42 -1.49
C ILE A 406 9.59 32.93 -1.41
N SER A 407 9.92 33.55 -0.28
CA SER A 407 9.82 35.00 -0.09
C SER A 407 10.69 35.78 -1.08
N SER A 408 11.90 35.30 -1.37
CA SER A 408 12.77 35.90 -2.40
C SER A 408 12.15 35.80 -3.80
N LEU A 409 11.59 34.64 -4.16
CA LEU A 409 10.94 34.44 -5.46
C LEU A 409 9.67 35.28 -5.64
N LEU A 410 8.92 35.47 -4.55
CA LEU A 410 7.77 36.37 -4.50
C LEU A 410 8.17 37.83 -4.76
N GLN A 411 9.26 38.31 -4.15
CA GLN A 411 9.78 39.67 -4.38
C GLN A 411 10.23 39.88 -5.83
N GLU A 412 10.76 38.84 -6.47
CA GLU A 412 11.17 38.85 -7.87
C GLU A 412 10.01 38.64 -8.85
N SER A 413 8.76 38.49 -8.38
CA SER A 413 7.57 38.16 -9.18
C SER A 413 7.70 36.85 -9.99
N LYS A 414 8.59 35.94 -9.55
CA LYS A 414 8.82 34.63 -10.19
C LYS A 414 7.94 33.52 -9.63
N ALA A 415 7.12 33.83 -8.62
CA ALA A 415 6.21 32.87 -8.02
C ALA A 415 4.85 33.44 -7.66
N SER A 416 3.84 32.58 -7.64
CA SER A 416 2.47 32.90 -7.21
C SER A 416 2.02 31.95 -6.11
N TYR A 417 1.50 32.49 -4.99
CA TYR A 417 1.07 31.69 -3.84
C TYR A 417 -0.31 32.07 -3.30
N ILE A 418 -1.09 31.05 -2.92
CA ILE A 418 -2.31 31.20 -2.12
C ILE A 418 -2.02 30.87 -0.68
N ASN A 419 -2.39 31.73 0.26
CA ASN A 419 -2.47 31.36 1.68
C ASN A 419 -3.81 30.65 1.95
N ALA A 420 -3.77 29.34 2.21
CA ALA A 420 -4.96 28.53 2.53
C ALA A 420 -5.44 28.70 3.97
N SER A 421 -4.58 29.17 4.88
CA SER A 421 -4.90 29.31 6.30
C SER A 421 -6.03 30.31 6.57
N ASP A 422 -6.26 31.25 5.65
CA ASP A 422 -7.32 32.26 5.81
C ASP A 422 -8.74 31.70 5.58
N VAL A 423 -8.85 30.50 4.98
CA VAL A 423 -10.14 29.91 4.57
C VAL A 423 -10.35 28.48 5.09
N ALA A 424 -9.30 27.85 5.59
CA ALA A 424 -9.36 26.49 6.11
C ALA A 424 -9.76 26.50 7.60
N GLU A 425 -10.89 25.88 7.90
CA GLU A 425 -11.38 25.59 9.25
C GLU A 425 -10.88 24.23 9.70
N ASN A 426 -10.75 24.06 11.01
CA ASN A 426 -10.35 22.79 11.60
C ASN A 426 -11.44 21.72 11.42
N ASN A 427 -11.01 20.46 11.31
CA ASN A 427 -11.89 19.28 11.18
C ASN A 427 -12.83 19.32 9.97
N ARG A 428 -12.43 20.03 8.91
CA ARG A 428 -13.19 20.14 7.66
C ARG A 428 -12.32 19.79 6.46
N TRP A 429 -12.89 18.99 5.56
CA TRP A 429 -12.25 18.64 4.29
C TRP A 429 -12.38 19.76 3.27
N TYR A 430 -11.28 20.02 2.56
CA TYR A 430 -11.19 20.97 1.45
C TYR A 430 -10.61 20.31 0.22
N LYS A 431 -11.08 20.70 -0.96
CA LYS A 431 -10.49 20.29 -2.24
C LYS A 431 -9.52 21.35 -2.70
N ILE A 432 -8.41 20.91 -3.29
CA ILE A 432 -7.42 21.79 -3.90
C ILE A 432 -7.16 21.38 -5.33
N GLU A 433 -6.92 22.39 -6.16
CA GLU A 433 -6.43 22.23 -7.52
C GLU A 433 -5.37 23.29 -7.77
N ALA A 434 -4.17 22.88 -8.14
CA ALA A 434 -3.08 23.75 -8.53
C ALA A 434 -2.55 23.32 -9.89
N THR A 435 -2.44 24.27 -10.81
CA THR A 435 -2.09 24.06 -12.21
C THR A 435 -0.95 25.00 -12.57
N LEU A 436 0.11 24.45 -13.17
CA LEU A 436 1.25 25.20 -13.69
C LEU A 436 1.52 24.75 -15.13
N SER A 437 1.62 25.71 -16.04
CA SER A 437 2.00 25.53 -17.44
C SER A 437 2.73 26.79 -17.92
N ARG A 438 3.31 26.75 -19.12
CA ARG A 438 4.02 27.92 -19.69
C ARG A 438 3.17 29.19 -19.74
N ASN A 439 1.87 29.06 -20.02
CA ASN A 439 1.00 30.19 -20.32
C ASN A 439 -0.09 30.40 -19.27
N TRP A 440 -0.17 29.52 -18.27
CA TRP A 440 -1.27 29.52 -17.34
C TRP A 440 -0.86 28.97 -15.99
N THR A 441 -1.13 29.75 -14.95
CA THR A 441 -1.02 29.36 -13.55
C THR A 441 -2.34 29.59 -12.85
N SER A 442 -2.83 28.56 -12.15
CA SER A 442 -4.02 28.70 -11.32
C SER A 442 -3.96 27.83 -10.10
N ALA A 443 -4.33 28.37 -8.95
CA ALA A 443 -4.57 27.60 -7.74
C ALA A 443 -5.97 27.92 -7.22
N LYS A 444 -6.67 26.90 -6.73
CA LYS A 444 -8.06 26.99 -6.27
C LYS A 444 -8.24 26.13 -5.03
N ILE A 445 -9.03 26.65 -4.09
CA ILE A 445 -9.45 25.96 -2.87
C ILE A 445 -10.98 25.96 -2.89
N PHE A 446 -11.57 24.78 -2.68
CA PHE A 446 -13.01 24.59 -2.65
C PHE A 446 -13.45 23.88 -1.37
N GLU A 447 -14.69 24.10 -0.99
CA GLU A 447 -15.41 23.19 -0.10
C GLU A 447 -15.72 21.85 -0.81
N MET A 448 -16.06 20.82 -0.04
CA MET A 448 -16.43 19.51 -0.60
C MET A 448 -17.67 19.54 -1.52
N ASN A 449 -18.57 20.52 -1.34
CA ASN A 449 -19.73 20.78 -2.21
C ASN A 449 -19.36 21.52 -3.53
N ASN A 450 -18.06 21.74 -3.78
CA ASN A 450 -17.49 22.48 -4.91
C ASN A 450 -17.69 24.01 -4.88
N THR A 451 -18.06 24.60 -3.73
CA THR A 451 -18.05 26.06 -3.56
C THR A 451 -16.62 26.57 -3.55
N LEU A 452 -16.29 27.51 -4.44
CA LEU A 452 -14.97 28.12 -4.51
C LEU A 452 -14.76 29.09 -3.35
N LEU A 453 -13.72 28.86 -2.54
CA LEU A 453 -13.37 29.69 -1.39
C LEU A 453 -12.29 30.72 -1.72
N LYS A 454 -11.26 30.28 -2.44
CA LYS A 454 -10.12 31.11 -2.79
C LYS A 454 -9.53 30.66 -4.12
N ASN A 455 -9.15 31.61 -4.97
CA ASN A 455 -8.43 31.33 -6.19
C ASN A 455 -7.36 32.39 -6.46
N ILE A 456 -6.37 31.98 -7.23
CA ILE A 456 -5.48 32.85 -7.98
C ILE A 456 -5.46 32.28 -9.39
N ALA A 457 -5.70 33.13 -10.37
CA ALA A 457 -5.54 32.84 -11.78
C ALA A 457 -4.77 34.01 -12.37
N ALA A 458 -3.53 33.78 -12.77
CA ALA A 458 -2.70 34.79 -13.41
C ALA A 458 -2.59 34.42 -14.89
N PRO A 459 -3.30 35.13 -15.80
CA PRO A 459 -3.29 34.75 -17.20
C PRO A 459 -1.95 35.01 -17.91
N GLU A 460 -1.03 35.81 -17.37
CA GLU A 460 0.12 36.31 -18.17
C GLU A 460 1.34 36.70 -17.32
N SER A 461 1.90 35.79 -16.52
CA SER A 461 3.28 35.97 -16.03
C SER A 461 4.21 34.98 -16.72
N PRO A 462 4.78 35.30 -17.90
CA PRO A 462 5.67 34.40 -18.63
C PRO A 462 6.93 34.01 -17.82
N ASP A 463 7.22 34.75 -16.74
CA ASP A 463 8.40 34.54 -15.91
C ASP A 463 8.13 33.74 -14.62
N SER A 464 6.87 33.33 -14.36
CA SER A 464 6.57 32.55 -13.15
C SER A 464 6.99 31.09 -13.32
N THR A 465 8.16 30.74 -12.82
CA THR A 465 8.69 29.37 -12.87
C THR A 465 8.20 28.51 -11.71
N GLN A 466 7.50 29.11 -10.73
CA GLN A 466 7.01 28.41 -9.55
C GLN A 466 5.62 28.88 -9.13
N MET A 467 4.79 27.96 -8.66
CA MET A 467 3.50 28.25 -8.06
C MET A 467 3.32 27.41 -6.81
N GLY A 468 2.54 27.89 -5.84
CA GLY A 468 2.07 26.99 -4.81
C GLY A 468 0.87 27.44 -4.01
N ILE A 469 0.45 26.58 -3.10
CA ILE A 469 -0.50 26.88 -2.03
C ILE A 469 0.27 26.70 -0.73
N LEU A 470 0.35 27.76 0.07
CA LEU A 470 0.95 27.74 1.40
C LEU A 470 -0.16 27.64 2.44
N MET A 471 0.11 26.89 3.49
CA MET A 471 -0.80 26.74 4.61
C MET A 471 0.03 26.72 5.89
N GLY A 472 -0.07 27.78 6.66
CA GLY A 472 0.33 27.76 8.06
C GLY A 472 -0.63 26.87 8.86
N TYR A 473 -0.08 26.06 9.74
CA TYR A 473 -0.83 25.29 10.73
C TYR A 473 -0.18 25.49 12.11
N PRO A 474 -0.95 25.51 13.21
CA PRO A 474 -0.37 25.61 14.55
C PRO A 474 0.64 24.49 14.82
N PRO A 475 1.70 24.74 15.61
CA PRO A 475 2.50 23.67 16.20
C PRO A 475 1.58 22.62 16.84
N ASN A 476 1.93 21.35 16.72
CA ASN A 476 1.11 20.20 17.16
C ASN A 476 -0.15 19.90 16.34
N SER A 477 -0.45 20.63 15.28
CA SER A 477 -1.56 20.23 14.38
C SER A 477 -1.25 18.92 13.66
N ILE A 478 -2.32 18.24 13.25
CA ILE A 478 -2.25 17.05 12.42
C ILE A 478 -2.86 17.40 11.07
N LEU A 479 -2.16 17.09 9.99
CA LEU A 479 -2.65 17.30 8.64
C LEU A 479 -3.07 15.96 8.05
N ALA A 480 -4.25 15.90 7.47
CA ALA A 480 -4.75 14.73 6.78
C ALA A 480 -4.92 15.01 5.29
N PHE A 481 -4.55 14.06 4.45
CA PHE A 481 -4.66 14.15 2.99
C PHE A 481 -5.28 12.89 2.42
N ARG A 482 -6.10 13.04 1.38
CA ARG A 482 -6.56 11.91 0.57
C ARG A 482 -6.72 12.35 -0.87
N ASN A 483 -6.80 11.38 -1.78
CA ASN A 483 -7.00 11.62 -3.21
C ASN A 483 -5.93 12.55 -3.84
N LEU A 484 -4.72 12.63 -3.26
CA LEU A 484 -3.63 13.42 -3.82
C LEU A 484 -3.14 12.81 -5.13
N LYS A 485 -3.17 13.59 -6.21
CA LYS A 485 -2.78 13.17 -7.55
C LYS A 485 -2.01 14.26 -8.27
N VAL A 486 -0.98 13.85 -9.02
CA VAL A 486 -0.29 14.68 -10.00
C VAL A 486 -0.57 14.12 -11.39
N SER A 487 -0.93 15.00 -12.33
CA SER A 487 -1.19 14.64 -13.73
C SER A 487 -0.64 15.70 -14.68
N THR A 488 -0.34 15.31 -15.91
CA THR A 488 0.04 16.22 -16.99
C THR A 488 -1.19 16.85 -17.63
N LEU A 489 -1.08 18.08 -18.12
CA LEU A 489 -2.18 18.79 -18.78
C LEU A 489 -2.44 18.35 -20.22
N ASP A 490 -1.50 17.65 -20.85
CA ASP A 490 -1.65 17.14 -22.23
C ASP A 490 -2.66 16.00 -22.36
N ALA A 491 -3.18 15.51 -21.22
CA ALA A 491 -4.16 14.44 -21.17
C ALA A 491 -5.58 14.92 -21.53
N SER A 492 -5.74 15.60 -22.67
CA SER A 492 -7.04 15.61 -23.34
C SER A 492 -7.31 14.20 -23.91
N VAL A 493 -8.11 13.44 -23.16
CA VAL A 493 -8.95 12.32 -23.61
C VAL A 493 -8.33 11.40 -24.66
N GLN A 494 -7.50 10.45 -24.21
CA GLN A 494 -7.65 9.11 -24.73
C GLN A 494 -8.60 8.37 -23.79
N THR A 495 -9.89 8.35 -24.13
CA THR A 495 -10.76 7.24 -23.77
C THR A 495 -10.10 5.98 -24.31
N SER A 496 -9.32 5.31 -23.46
CA SER A 496 -8.91 3.94 -23.71
C SER A 496 -10.16 3.08 -23.60
N THR A 497 -10.87 2.92 -24.72
CA THR A 497 -11.61 1.68 -24.95
C THR A 497 -10.63 0.55 -24.64
N PRO A 498 -10.94 -0.42 -23.77
CA PRO A 498 -10.03 -1.51 -23.48
C PRO A 498 -9.71 -2.17 -24.80
N LYS A 499 -8.48 -1.97 -25.31
CA LYS A 499 -7.96 -2.85 -26.33
C LYS A 499 -7.87 -4.19 -25.64
N GLN A 500 -8.81 -5.08 -25.94
CA GLN A 500 -8.54 -6.51 -25.84
C GLN A 500 -7.26 -6.75 -26.62
N GLU A 501 -6.14 -6.81 -25.90
CA GLU A 501 -4.95 -7.46 -26.42
C GLU A 501 -5.41 -8.87 -26.78
N GLN A 502 -5.56 -9.11 -28.09
CA GLN A 502 -5.57 -10.46 -28.61
C GLN A 502 -4.24 -11.07 -28.20
N TYR A 503 -4.29 -11.78 -27.08
CA TYR A 503 -3.23 -12.63 -26.60
C TYR A 503 -2.90 -13.58 -27.75
N GLN A 504 -1.81 -13.30 -28.45
CA GLN A 504 -1.27 -14.25 -29.39
C GLN A 504 -0.94 -15.49 -28.58
N ARG A 505 -1.74 -16.52 -28.83
CA ARG A 505 -1.61 -17.86 -28.30
C ARG A 505 -0.25 -18.39 -28.74
N GLY A 506 0.78 -18.07 -27.98
CA GLY A 506 2.09 -18.69 -28.10
C GLY A 506 1.91 -20.19 -27.89
N GLU A 507 2.00 -20.93 -28.99
CA GLU A 507 2.01 -22.38 -28.96
C GLU A 507 3.11 -22.87 -28.02
N PHE A 508 2.71 -23.77 -27.13
CA PHE A 508 3.53 -24.37 -26.09
C PHE A 508 4.59 -25.28 -26.74
N SER A 509 5.79 -24.76 -26.97
CA SER A 509 6.94 -25.53 -27.49
C SER A 509 7.75 -26.26 -26.41
N TRP A 510 7.30 -26.30 -25.16
CA TRP A 510 8.02 -26.98 -24.06
C TRP A 510 7.51 -28.39 -23.71
N LEU A 511 6.39 -28.83 -24.31
CA LEU A 511 6.10 -30.25 -24.41
C LEU A 511 6.82 -30.77 -25.64
N GLY A 512 8.01 -31.34 -25.45
CA GLY A 512 8.78 -31.93 -26.53
C GLY A 512 7.93 -32.87 -27.38
N GLU A 513 8.21 -32.91 -28.69
CA GLU A 513 7.47 -33.63 -29.73
C GLU A 513 7.19 -35.12 -29.42
N GLY A 514 7.84 -35.71 -28.41
CA GLY A 514 7.63 -37.08 -27.94
C GLY A 514 6.28 -37.39 -27.27
N VAL A 515 5.57 -36.41 -26.71
CA VAL A 515 4.28 -36.67 -26.01
C VAL A 515 3.09 -36.76 -26.99
N ALA A 516 3.13 -36.00 -28.08
CA ALA A 516 2.10 -36.07 -29.12
C ALA A 516 2.14 -37.43 -29.84
N VAL A 517 3.34 -37.94 -30.16
CA VAL A 517 3.52 -39.22 -30.87
C VAL A 517 3.02 -40.41 -30.04
N SER A 518 3.20 -40.38 -28.71
CA SER A 518 2.76 -41.46 -27.82
C SER A 518 1.25 -41.45 -27.59
N ALA A 519 0.59 -40.28 -27.58
CA ALA A 519 -0.88 -40.18 -27.56
C ALA A 519 -1.53 -40.70 -28.86
N PHE A 520 -0.94 -40.39 -30.04
CA PHE A 520 -1.44 -40.90 -31.32
C PHE A 520 -1.25 -42.42 -31.47
N LEU A 521 -0.15 -42.98 -30.96
CA LEU A 521 0.08 -44.43 -30.94
C LEU A 521 -0.89 -45.17 -30.00
N ALA A 522 -1.22 -44.61 -28.84
CA ALA A 522 -2.18 -45.20 -27.91
C ALA A 522 -3.60 -45.22 -28.49
N ILE A 523 -4.04 -44.13 -29.14
CA ILE A 523 -5.34 -44.06 -29.82
C ILE A 523 -5.38 -45.04 -31.01
N GLY A 524 -4.28 -45.17 -31.76
CA GLY A 524 -4.15 -46.12 -32.85
C GLY A 524 -4.27 -47.59 -32.40
N LEU A 525 -3.66 -47.97 -31.27
CA LEU A 525 -3.74 -49.33 -30.74
C LEU A 525 -5.14 -49.67 -30.20
N VAL A 526 -5.84 -48.72 -29.58
CA VAL A 526 -7.22 -48.91 -29.12
C VAL A 526 -8.19 -49.04 -30.30
N ALA A 527 -8.04 -48.20 -31.33
CA ALA A 527 -8.84 -48.29 -32.56
C ALA A 527 -8.57 -49.60 -33.33
N PHE A 528 -7.33 -50.06 -33.39
CA PHE A 528 -6.97 -51.33 -34.02
C PHE A 528 -7.53 -52.54 -33.23
N GLY A 529 -7.48 -52.49 -31.90
CA GLY A 529 -8.12 -53.48 -31.03
C GLY A 529 -9.64 -53.55 -31.22
N TYR A 530 -10.30 -52.39 -31.32
CA TYR A 530 -11.74 -52.29 -31.54
C TYR A 530 -12.16 -52.80 -32.93
N ALA A 531 -11.41 -52.45 -33.99
CA ALA A 531 -11.65 -52.94 -35.35
C ALA A 531 -11.45 -54.46 -35.50
N LYS A 532 -10.44 -55.02 -34.82
CA LYS A 532 -10.19 -56.48 -34.82
C LYS A 532 -11.30 -57.25 -34.09
N ARG A 533 -11.87 -56.65 -33.03
CA ARG A 533 -13.01 -57.23 -32.28
C ARG A 533 -14.31 -57.19 -33.09
N GLN A 534 -14.56 -56.12 -33.83
CA GLN A 534 -15.69 -56.00 -34.76
C GLN A 534 -15.59 -57.02 -35.92
N ARG A 535 -14.40 -57.24 -36.50
CA ARG A 535 -14.23 -58.26 -37.56
C ARG A 535 -14.48 -59.70 -37.09
N LYS A 536 -14.16 -60.04 -35.84
CA LYS A 536 -14.49 -61.36 -35.28
C LYS A 536 -15.99 -61.58 -35.08
N ASN A 537 -16.74 -60.53 -34.76
CA ASN A 537 -18.20 -60.63 -34.58
C ASN A 537 -18.99 -60.70 -35.90
N ILE A 538 -18.37 -60.34 -37.02
CA ILE A 538 -18.97 -60.44 -38.36
C ILE A 538 -18.73 -61.84 -38.97
N GLN A 539 -17.71 -62.59 -38.52
CA GLN A 539 -17.44 -63.95 -38.99
C GLN A 539 -18.16 -65.06 -38.22
N THR A 540 -18.92 -64.72 -37.17
CA THR A 540 -19.73 -65.65 -36.36
C THR A 540 -21.23 -65.40 -36.45
N LYS A 541 -21.68 -64.72 -37.51
CA LYS A 541 -23.10 -64.60 -37.88
C LYS A 541 -23.36 -65.21 -39.24
#